data_AF-A0A1N7SL59-F1
#
_entry.id   AF-A0A1N7SL59-F1
#
_cell.length_a   1.000
_cell.length_b   1.000
_cell.length_c   1.000
_cell.angle_alpha   90.00
_cell.angle_beta   90.00
_cell.angle_gamma   90.00
#
_symmetry.space_group_name_H-M   'P 1'
#
loop_
_entity.id
_entity.type
_entity.pdbx_description
1 polymer ?
#
loop_
_entity_poly.entity_id
_entity_poly.type
_entity_poly.pdbx_seq_one_letter_code
_entity_poly.pdbx_strand_id
1 'polypeptide(L)'
;MMHFNHHGVVIKPSVTRSGNMFVARVSILEEDGEATSLGELGRFANRQSAFEFAIRCATAFLEDQPTPMPPCKVRVAENTNSPLHRVD
;
A
#
# COMPACT_ATOMS: atom_id res chain seq x y z
N MET A 1 3.10 2.72 17.96
CA MET A 1 2.22 2.84 16.77
C MET A 1 1.95 4.32 16.58
N MET A 2 2.32 4.91 15.44
CA MET A 2 2.06 6.33 15.15
C MET A 2 0.74 6.43 14.38
N HIS A 3 -0.15 7.31 14.83
CA HIS A 3 -1.43 7.62 14.21
C HIS A 3 -1.40 9.05 13.70
N PHE A 4 -1.83 9.27 12.46
CA PHE A 4 -2.01 10.61 11.92
C PHE A 4 -3.51 10.89 11.82
N ASN A 5 -3.95 11.97 12.44
CA ASN A 5 -5.35 12.41 12.36
C ASN A 5 -5.49 13.44 11.25
N HIS A 6 -6.41 13.19 10.32
CA HIS A 6 -6.76 14.11 9.24
C HIS A 6 -8.28 14.13 9.13
N HIS A 7 -8.91 15.26 9.48
CA HIS A 7 -10.37 15.47 9.40
C HIS A 7 -11.26 14.36 10.02
N GLY A 8 -10.92 13.86 11.21
CA GLY A 8 -11.70 12.80 11.89
C GLY A 8 -11.28 11.38 11.49
N VAL A 9 -10.40 11.25 10.50
CA VAL A 9 -9.92 9.98 9.99
C VAL A 9 -8.52 9.65 10.52
N VAL A 10 -8.33 8.43 11.00
CA VAL A 10 -7.05 7.96 11.55
C VAL A 10 -6.29 7.18 10.48
N ILE A 11 -5.17 7.71 10.03
CA ILE A 11 -4.26 7.02 9.11
C ILE A 11 -3.35 6.09 9.91
N LYS A 12 -3.35 4.81 9.53
CA LYS A 12 -2.50 3.73 10.08
C LYS A 12 -1.53 3.23 9.02
N PRO A 13 -0.38 3.91 8.83
CA PRO A 13 0.67 3.41 7.95
C PRO A 13 1.31 2.15 8.55
N SER A 14 1.56 1.15 7.70
CA SER A 14 2.27 -0.07 8.07
C SER A 14 3.31 -0.42 7.00
N VAL A 15 4.41 -1.00 7.46
CA VAL A 15 5.49 -1.45 6.58
C VAL A 15 5.85 -2.87 6.93
N THR A 16 5.73 -3.77 5.95
CA THR A 16 6.12 -5.17 6.07
C THR A 16 7.38 -5.43 5.25
N ARG A 17 8.17 -6.43 5.65
CA ARG A 17 9.34 -6.87 4.86
C ARG A 17 8.94 -8.04 3.96
N SER A 18 9.23 -7.94 2.67
CA SER A 18 9.03 -9.01 1.68
C SER A 18 10.35 -9.24 0.94
N GLY A 19 11.04 -10.32 1.28
CA GLY A 19 12.41 -10.58 0.81
C GLY A 19 13.39 -9.49 1.27
N ASN A 20 14.08 -8.87 0.30
CA ASN A 20 15.00 -7.74 0.53
C ASN A 20 14.33 -6.37 0.40
N MET A 21 13.01 -6.31 0.25
CA MET A 21 12.25 -5.08 0.07
C MET A 21 11.31 -4.80 1.25
N PHE A 22 10.94 -3.54 1.40
CA PHE A 22 9.94 -3.05 2.33
C PHE A 22 8.67 -2.65 1.56
N VAL A 23 7.52 -3.20 1.95
CA VAL A 23 6.23 -2.97 1.31
C VAL A 23 5.49 -1.88 2.07
N ALA A 24 5.14 -0.80 1.38
CA ALA A 24 4.31 0.27 1.90
C ALA A 24 2.84 -0.16 1.89
N ARG A 25 2.16 -0.05 3.04
CA ARG A 25 0.74 -0.35 3.21
C ARG A 25 0.11 0.72 4.09
N VAL A 26 -1.19 0.94 3.94
CA VAL A 26 -1.93 1.83 4.82
C VAL A 26 -3.35 1.35 5.02
N SER A 27 -3.84 1.55 6.23
CA SER A 27 -5.25 1.44 6.57
C SER A 27 -5.74 2.77 7.10
N ILE A 28 -6.98 3.08 6.79
CA ILE A 28 -7.67 4.30 7.17
C ILE A 28 -8.78 3.84 8.11
N LEU A 29 -8.74 4.31 9.36
CA LEU A 29 -9.77 4.03 10.34
C LEU A 29 -10.74 5.20 10.35
N GLU A 30 -11.99 4.91 10.03
CA GLU A 30 -13.11 5.85 9.95
C GLU A 30 -13.72 6.09 11.34
N GLU A 31 -14.59 7.10 11.45
CA GLU A 31 -15.19 7.51 12.74
C GLU A 31 -16.11 6.43 13.34
N ASP A 32 -16.68 5.57 12.51
CA ASP A 32 -17.50 4.42 12.92
C ASP A 32 -16.67 3.24 13.46
N GLY A 33 -15.33 3.32 13.35
CA GLY A 33 -14.41 2.28 13.77
C GLY A 33 -14.06 1.26 12.68
N GLU A 34 -14.62 1.39 11.47
CA GLU A 34 -14.28 0.55 10.34
C GLU A 34 -12.93 0.93 9.73
N ALA A 35 -12.21 -0.08 9.24
CA ALA A 35 -10.86 0.09 8.70
C ALA A 35 -10.80 -0.22 7.21
N THR A 36 -10.65 0.81 6.40
CA THR A 36 -10.44 0.70 4.95
C THR A 36 -8.96 0.53 4.63
N SER A 37 -8.58 -0.62 4.06
CA SER A 37 -7.20 -0.90 3.65
C SER A 37 -6.97 -0.54 2.18
N LEU A 38 -5.96 0.30 1.89
CA LEU A 38 -5.60 0.65 0.50
C LEU A 38 -4.67 -0.37 -0.18
N GLY A 39 -4.36 -1.49 0.50
CA GLY A 39 -3.58 -2.59 -0.06
C GLY A 39 -2.06 -2.36 -0.06
N GLU A 40 -1.36 -3.03 -0.98
CA GLU A 40 0.09 -2.80 -1.22
C GLU A 40 0.27 -1.60 -2.14
N LEU A 41 0.86 -0.52 -1.61
CA LEU A 41 1.02 0.75 -2.33
C LEU A 41 2.31 0.83 -3.15
N GLY A 42 3.35 0.12 -2.70
CA GLY A 42 4.67 0.17 -3.34
C GLY A 42 5.73 -0.59 -2.57
N ARG A 43 6.89 -0.81 -3.21
CA ARG A 43 8.03 -1.52 -2.64
C ARG A 43 9.29 -0.66 -2.66
N PHE A 44 10.05 -0.69 -1.58
CA PHE A 44 11.18 0.20 -1.31
C PHE A 44 12.39 -0.57 -0.79
N ALA A 45 13.58 -0.03 -1.03
CA ALA A 45 14.82 -0.59 -0.49
C ALA A 45 14.97 -0.38 1.02
N ASN A 46 14.22 0.56 1.61
CA ASN A 46 14.29 0.85 3.04
C ASN A 46 12.90 1.12 3.65
N ARG A 47 12.81 0.90 4.97
CA ARG A 47 11.57 1.03 5.74
C ARG A 47 11.04 2.48 5.81
N GLN A 48 11.94 3.45 5.92
CA GLN A 48 11.57 4.85 6.12
C GLN A 48 10.86 5.42 4.88
N SER A 49 11.43 5.19 3.69
CA SER A 49 10.80 5.61 2.43
C SER A 49 9.47 4.90 2.19
N ALA A 50 9.34 3.61 2.53
CA ALA A 50 8.05 2.91 2.45
C ALA A 50 7.00 3.54 3.38
N PHE A 51 7.41 3.92 4.60
CA PHE A 51 6.54 4.54 5.58
C PHE A 51 6.06 5.93 5.14
N GLU A 52 6.98 6.80 4.72
CA GLU A 52 6.65 8.14 4.22
C GLU A 52 5.75 8.08 2.99
N PHE A 53 6.01 7.13 2.09
CA PHE A 53 5.19 6.93 0.91
C PHE A 53 3.77 6.48 1.28
N ALA A 54 3.63 5.56 2.25
CA ALA A 54 2.31 5.13 2.73
C ALA A 54 1.47 6.30 3.27
N ILE A 55 2.10 7.23 4.00
CA ILE A 55 1.43 8.45 4.48
C ILE A 55 1.00 9.33 3.31
N ARG A 56 1.90 9.60 2.34
CA ARG A 56 1.58 10.43 1.18
C ARG A 56 0.44 9.85 0.35
N CYS A 57 0.40 8.54 0.15
CA CYS A 57 -0.72 7.88 -0.52
C CYS A 57 -2.03 8.04 0.24
N ALA A 58 -2.02 7.89 1.57
CA ALA A 58 -3.23 8.08 2.37
C ALA A 58 -3.72 9.53 2.35
N THR A 59 -2.82 10.51 2.47
CA THR A 59 -3.18 11.93 2.34
C THR A 59 -3.77 12.21 0.96
N ALA A 60 -3.12 11.76 -0.12
CA ALA A 60 -3.64 11.95 -1.47
C ALA A 60 -5.02 11.29 -1.66
N PHE A 61 -5.22 10.10 -1.08
CA PHE A 61 -6.51 9.42 -1.10
C PHE A 61 -7.60 10.20 -0.36
N LEU A 62 -7.29 10.76 0.81
CA LEU A 62 -8.25 11.55 1.59
C LEU A 62 -8.58 12.91 0.96
N GLU A 63 -7.67 13.47 0.16
CA GLU A 63 -7.83 14.77 -0.51
C GLU A 63 -8.33 14.64 -1.97
N ASP A 64 -8.76 13.44 -2.39
CA ASP A 64 -9.14 13.12 -3.77
C ASP A 64 -8.08 13.55 -4.81
N GLN A 65 -6.80 13.48 -4.43
CA GLN A 65 -5.65 13.81 -5.27
C GLN A 65 -5.06 12.56 -5.93
N PRO A 66 -4.35 12.73 -7.06
CA PRO A 66 -3.60 11.64 -7.67
C PRO A 66 -2.60 11.02 -6.69
N THR A 67 -2.64 9.69 -6.53
CA THR A 67 -1.68 8.99 -5.68
C THR A 67 -0.27 9.08 -6.25
N PRO A 68 0.76 9.27 -5.39
CA PRO A 68 2.14 9.34 -5.86
C PRO A 68 2.53 8.00 -6.49
N MET A 69 3.31 8.06 -7.58
CA MET A 69 3.80 6.85 -8.24
C MET A 69 4.94 6.23 -7.40
N PRO A 70 4.92 4.90 -7.15
CA PRO A 70 5.99 4.26 -6.41
C PRO A 70 7.31 4.33 -7.21
N PRO A 71 8.46 4.51 -6.55
CA PRO A 71 9.75 4.69 -7.22
C PRO A 71 10.23 3.44 -7.96
N CYS A 72 9.77 2.26 -7.55
CA CYS A 72 10.14 0.98 -8.17
C CYS A 72 8.89 0.22 -8.61
N LYS A 73 8.79 -0.10 -9.90
CA LYS A 73 7.86 -1.11 -10.41
C LYS A 73 8.51 -2.48 -10.24
N VAL A 74 8.03 -3.26 -9.27
CA VAL A 74 8.43 -4.67 -9.20
C VAL A 74 7.70 -5.39 -10.31
N ARG A 75 8.47 -5.99 -11.24
CA ARG A 75 7.90 -6.91 -12.21
C ARG A 75 7.32 -8.08 -11.42
N VAL A 76 6.00 -8.20 -11.40
CA VAL A 76 5.38 -9.47 -11.01
C VAL A 76 5.87 -10.47 -12.04
N ALA A 77 6.71 -11.41 -11.63
CA ALA A 77 6.97 -12.56 -12.47
C ALA A 77 5.63 -13.26 -12.61
N GLU A 78 4.95 -13.12 -13.76
CA GLU A 78 3.82 -13.97 -14.10
C GLU A 78 4.32 -15.40 -14.07
N ASN A 79 4.03 -16.10 -12.99
CA ASN A 79 4.06 -17.54 -12.94
C ASN A 79 2.91 -18.02 -13.82
N THR A 80 3.17 -18.16 -15.13
CA THR A 80 2.35 -18.90 -16.09
C THR A 80 2.24 -20.35 -15.63
N ASN A 81 1.31 -20.61 -14.72
CA ASN A 81 0.65 -21.89 -14.58
C ASN A 81 -0.82 -21.69 -14.96
N SER A 82 -1.04 -21.27 -16.20
CA SER A 82 -2.33 -21.45 -16.86
C SER A 82 -2.52 -22.96 -17.06
N PRO A 83 -3.60 -23.58 -16.56
CA PRO A 83 -3.90 -24.96 -16.93
C PRO A 83 -4.12 -24.97 -18.45
N LEU A 84 -3.40 -25.85 -19.16
CA LEU A 84 -3.67 -26.10 -20.57
C LEU A 84 -5.17 -26.35 -20.73
N HIS A 85 -5.82 -25.50 -21.52
CA HIS A 85 -7.12 -25.80 -22.11
C HIS A 85 -6.94 -27.03 -22.99
N ARG A 86 -7.16 -28.23 -22.41
CA ARG A 86 -7.35 -29.45 -23.18
C ARG A 86 -8.67 -29.29 -23.91
N VAL A 87 -8.57 -29.06 -25.21
CA VAL A 87 -9.65 -29.34 -26.15
C VAL A 87 -9.74 -30.87 -26.27
N ASP A 88 -10.91 -31.41 -25.95
CA ASP A 88 -11.53 -32.58 -26.58
C ASP A 88 -13.04 -32.51 -26.29
#